data_AF-A0A7J3WVK1-F1
#
_entry.id   AF-A0A7J3WVK1-F1
#
_cell.length_a   1.000
_cell.length_b   1.000
_cell.length_c   1.000
_cell.angle_alpha   90.00
_cell.angle_beta   90.00
_cell.angle_gamma   90.00
#
_symmetry.space_group_name_H-M   'P 1'
#
loop_
_entity.id
_entity.type
_entity.pdbx_description
1 polymer ?
#
loop_
_entity_poly.entity_id
_entity_poly.type
_entity_poly.pdbx_seq_one_letter_code
_entity_poly.pdbx_strand_id
1 'polypeptide(L)'
;MVMRKYDKYRHHAWAGLGFLSVFIAIRYFVSLPDLLSFVVVMLLSIYIIYSLVMTYLYSEEIGGREEMEMDKELEKERLKIEKKKLKLEKKRIK
;
A
#
# COMPACT_ATOMS: atom_id res chain seq x y z
N MET A 1 -7.23 0.54 9.06
CA MET A 1 -6.35 1.72 9.26
C MET A 1 -5.20 1.76 8.27
N VAL A 2 -4.54 0.61 8.02
CA VAL A 2 -3.43 0.46 7.04
C VAL A 2 -3.80 0.91 5.62
N MET A 3 -4.93 0.45 5.08
CA MET A 3 -5.39 0.84 3.74
C MET A 3 -5.57 2.36 3.55
N ARG A 4 -6.11 3.06 4.57
CA ARG A 4 -6.23 4.53 4.56
C ARG A 4 -4.87 5.22 4.55
N LYS A 5 -3.87 4.64 5.22
CA LYS A 5 -2.49 5.16 5.21
C LYS A 5 -1.86 4.93 3.84
N TYR A 6 -1.96 3.70 3.29
CA TYR A 6 -1.49 3.38 1.95
C TYR A 6 -2.03 4.35 0.90
N ASP A 7 -3.34 4.57 0.85
CA ASP A 7 -3.96 5.48 -0.11
C ASP A 7 -3.45 6.92 0.05
N LYS A 8 -3.24 7.36 1.30
CA LYS A 8 -2.70 8.68 1.59
C LYS A 8 -1.26 8.82 1.07
N TYR A 9 -0.37 7.87 1.36
CA TYR A 9 1.02 7.93 0.90
C TYR A 9 1.14 7.77 -0.61
N ARG A 10 0.31 6.92 -1.21
CA ARG A 10 0.19 6.80 -2.66
C ARG A 10 -0.23 8.14 -3.27
N HIS A 11 -1.30 8.75 -2.76
CA HIS A 11 -1.75 10.05 -3.25
C HIS A 11 -0.65 11.13 -3.11
N HIS A 12 0.07 11.17 -1.99
CA HIS A 12 1.19 12.09 -1.79
C HIS A 12 2.36 11.85 -2.74
N ALA A 13 2.69 10.59 -3.06
CA ALA A 13 3.72 10.27 -4.04
C ALA A 13 3.34 10.78 -5.45
N TRP A 14 2.10 10.52 -5.89
CA TRP A 14 1.61 10.96 -7.19
C TRP A 14 1.44 12.49 -7.27
N ALA A 15 0.89 13.12 -6.24
CA ALA A 15 0.76 14.58 -6.17
C ALA A 15 2.13 15.26 -6.12
N GLY A 16 3.09 14.71 -5.38
CA GLY A 16 4.47 15.22 -5.33
C GLY A 16 5.15 15.16 -6.68
N LEU A 17 5.03 14.04 -7.41
CA LEU A 17 5.52 13.90 -8.78
C LEU A 17 4.88 14.91 -9.73
N GLY A 18 3.56 15.10 -9.65
CA GLY A 18 2.85 16.11 -10.43
C GLY A 18 3.36 17.53 -10.14
N PHE A 19 3.50 17.89 -8.86
CA PHE A 19 4.05 19.19 -8.45
C PHE A 19 5.48 19.40 -8.92
N LEU A 20 6.34 18.39 -8.80
CA LEU A 20 7.73 18.46 -9.26
C LEU A 20 7.80 18.66 -10.78
N SER A 21 6.97 17.94 -11.54
CA SER A 21 6.87 18.08 -12.99
C SER A 21 6.43 19.48 -13.39
N VAL A 22 5.37 20.01 -12.77
CA VAL A 22 4.87 21.37 -13.02
C VAL A 22 5.90 22.42 -12.63
N PHE A 23 6.58 22.26 -11.49
CA PHE A 23 7.62 23.19 -11.04
C PHE A 23 8.78 23.28 -12.04
N ILE A 24 9.26 22.13 -12.52
CA ILE A 24 10.32 22.08 -13.54
C ILE A 24 9.83 22.73 -14.84
N ALA A 25 8.60 22.46 -15.27
CA ALA A 25 8.01 23.09 -16.44
C ALA A 25 7.94 24.62 -16.30
N ILE A 26 7.50 25.15 -15.15
CA ILE A 26 7.45 26.59 -14.89
C ILE A 26 8.85 27.21 -14.94
N ARG A 27 9.87 26.52 -14.41
CA ARG A 27 11.26 27.00 -14.45
C ARG A 27 11.78 27.21 -15.88
N TYR A 28 11.27 26.46 -16.86
CA TYR A 28 11.62 26.71 -18.27
C TYR A 28 11.11 28.05 -18.80
N PHE A 29 10.00 28.55 -18.26
CA PHE A 29 9.38 29.82 -18.68
C PHE A 29 9.75 31.00 -17.77
N VAL A 30 10.14 30.73 -16.52
CA VAL A 30 10.43 31.75 -15.51
C VAL A 30 11.85 31.55 -14.96
N SER A 31 12.70 32.55 -15.11
CA SER A 31 14.04 32.56 -14.50
C SER A 31 13.94 32.73 -12.98
N LEU A 32 13.94 31.60 -12.28
CA LEU A 32 14.10 31.54 -10.83
C LEU A 32 15.59 31.40 -10.46
N PRO A 33 16.04 31.95 -9.32
CA PRO A 33 17.40 31.73 -8.83
C PRO A 33 17.73 30.25 -8.72
N ASP A 34 18.92 29.86 -9.18
CA ASP A 34 19.33 28.45 -9.23
C ASP A 34 19.36 27.80 -7.85
N LEU A 35 19.86 28.53 -6.84
CA LEU A 35 19.91 28.05 -5.47
C LEU A 35 18.51 27.76 -4.90
N LEU A 36 17.55 28.65 -5.15
CA LEU A 36 16.18 28.47 -4.69
C LEU A 36 15.52 27.27 -5.38
N SER A 37 15.70 27.17 -6.70
CA SER A 37 15.19 26.05 -7.48
C SER A 37 15.77 24.72 -7.04
N PHE A 38 17.08 24.67 -6.75
CA PHE A 38 17.75 23.48 -6.24
C PHE A 38 17.18 23.03 -4.90
N VAL A 39 17.01 23.95 -3.95
CA VAL A 39 16.44 23.65 -2.62
C VAL A 39 15.02 23.09 -2.75
N VAL A 40 14.18 23.70 -3.58
CA VAL A 40 12.80 23.25 -3.81
C VAL A 40 12.76 21.85 -4.41
N VAL A 41 13.55 21.59 -5.45
CA VAL A 41 13.63 20.26 -6.10
C VAL A 41 14.13 19.21 -5.11
N MET A 42 15.14 19.53 -4.31
CA MET A 42 15.72 18.61 -3.34
C MET A 42 14.73 18.24 -2.23
N LEU A 43 14.00 19.22 -1.68
CA LEU A 43 12.93 18.98 -0.69
C LEU A 43 11.77 18.15 -1.28
N LEU A 44 11.30 18.49 -2.48
CA LEU A 44 10.27 17.71 -3.19
C LEU A 44 10.72 16.28 -3.44
N SER A 45 11.98 16.08 -3.83
CA SER A 45 12.53 14.75 -4.08
C SER A 45 12.55 13.90 -2.80
N ILE A 46 13.03 14.45 -1.68
CA ILE A 46 13.02 13.76 -0.38
C ILE A 46 11.59 13.39 0.02
N TYR A 47 10.64 14.32 -0.13
CA TYR A 47 9.24 14.09 0.19
C TYR A 47 8.61 12.97 -0.67
N ILE A 48 8.89 12.95 -1.97
CA ILE A 48 8.39 11.92 -2.90
C ILE A 48 9.00 10.57 -2.53
N ILE A 49 10.32 10.50 -2.31
CA ILE A 49 11.01 9.26 -1.91
C ILE A 49 10.41 8.72 -0.61
N TYR A 50 10.26 9.57 0.40
CA TYR A 50 9.64 9.18 1.66
C TYR A 50 8.22 8.63 1.46
N SER A 51 7.41 9.31 0.64
CA SER A 51 6.04 8.88 0.33
C SER A 51 6.02 7.54 -0.41
N LEU A 52 6.96 7.30 -1.34
CA LEU A 52 7.09 6.02 -2.05
C LEU A 52 7.52 4.89 -1.11
N VAL A 53 8.51 5.12 -0.25
CA VAL A 53 8.96 4.14 0.75
C VAL A 53 7.78 3.75 1.66
N MET A 54 7.04 4.73 2.17
CA MET A 54 5.87 4.44 3.01
C MET A 54 4.76 3.73 2.24
N THR A 55 4.55 4.06 0.97
CA THR A 55 3.59 3.35 0.10
C THR A 55 3.98 1.88 -0.06
N TYR A 56 5.27 1.61 -0.27
CA TYR A 56 5.79 0.25 -0.40
C TYR A 56 5.63 -0.55 0.90
N LEU A 57 6.06 0.01 2.03
CA LEU A 57 5.94 -0.63 3.35
C LEU A 57 4.47 -0.98 3.68
N TYR A 58 3.54 -0.06 3.44
CA TYR A 58 2.13 -0.34 3.69
C TYR A 58 1.51 -1.30 2.68
N SER A 59 2.05 -1.42 1.47
CA SER A 59 1.57 -2.41 0.49
C SER A 59 1.91 -3.84 0.91
N GLU A 60 3.09 -4.04 1.50
CA GLU A 60 3.54 -5.33 2.02
C GLU A 60 2.71 -5.74 3.25
N GLU A 61 2.41 -4.80 4.14
CA GLU A 61 1.50 -5.04 5.28
C GLU A 61 0.09 -5.42 4.85
N ILE A 62 -0.41 -4.87 3.74
CA ILE A 62 -1.73 -5.23 3.19
C ILE A 62 -1.68 -6.66 2.62
N GLY A 63 -0.67 -6.98 1.81
CA GLY A 63 -0.52 -8.31 1.22
C GLY A 63 -0.41 -9.41 2.27
N GLY A 64 0.45 -9.22 3.29
CA GLY A 64 0.60 -10.20 4.37
C GLY A 64 -0.66 -10.38 5.22
N ARG A 65 -1.50 -9.34 5.32
CA ARG A 65 -2.78 -9.43 6.03
C ARG A 65 -3.83 -10.19 5.22
N GLU A 66 -3.90 -9.95 3.91
CA GLU A 66 -4.80 -10.68 3.01
C GLU A 66 -4.46 -12.17 2.98
N GLU A 67 -3.17 -12.52 2.93
CA GLU A 67 -2.70 -13.90 2.99
C GLU A 67 -3.12 -14.60 4.30
N MET A 68 -2.95 -13.92 5.43
CA MET A 68 -3.32 -14.45 6.75
C MET A 68 -4.84 -14.59 6.94
N GLU A 69 -5.63 -13.68 6.35
CA GLU A 69 -7.10 -13.80 6.38
C GLU A 69 -7.57 -14.97 5.49
N MET A 70 -6.97 -15.18 4.32
CA MET A 70 -7.25 -16.30 3.44
C MET A 70 -6.93 -17.66 4.09
N ASP A 71 -5.79 -17.78 4.78
CA ASP A 71 -5.41 -19.01 5.47
C ASP A 71 -6.40 -19.37 6.61
N LYS A 72 -6.87 -18.36 7.36
CA LYS A 72 -7.92 -18.53 8.37
C LYS A 72 -9.25 -18.98 7.79
N GLU A 73 -9.61 -18.54 6.59
CA GLU A 73 -10.82 -19.01 5.92
C GLU A 73 -10.70 -20.46 5.46
N LEU A 74 -9.56 -20.82 4.88
CA LEU A 74 -9.22 -22.20 4.50
C LEU A 74 -9.25 -23.15 5.71
N GLU A 75 -8.69 -22.74 6.84
CA GLU A 75 -8.70 -23.53 8.06
C GLU A 75 -10.14 -23.73 8.60
N LYS A 76 -10.97 -22.67 8.58
CA LYS A 76 -12.40 -22.77 8.94
C LYS A 76 -13.17 -23.72 8.02
N GLU A 77 -12.89 -23.72 6.72
CA GLU A 77 -13.49 -24.68 5.80
C GLU A 77 -13.07 -26.12 6.08
N ARG A 78 -11.77 -26.36 6.33
CA ARG A 78 -11.26 -27.68 6.72
C ARG A 78 -11.96 -28.21 7.96
N LEU A 79 -12.10 -27.38 9.00
CA LEU A 79 -12.82 -27.73 10.23
C LEU A 79 -14.31 -28.02 9.99
N LYS A 80 -14.97 -27.29 9.07
CA LYS A 80 -16.37 -27.56 8.68
C LYS A 80 -16.49 -28.91 7.98
N ILE A 81 -15.57 -29.24 7.08
CA ILE A 81 -15.55 -30.51 6.34
C ILE A 81 -15.32 -31.67 7.31
N GLU A 82 -14.36 -31.55 8.22
CA GLU A 82 -14.05 -32.58 9.20
C GLU A 82 -15.22 -32.84 10.16
N LYS A 83 -15.88 -31.79 10.65
CA LYS A 83 -17.12 -31.91 11.44
C LYS A 83 -18.23 -32.62 10.65
N LYS A 84 -18.36 -32.38 9.34
CA LYS A 84 -19.33 -33.09 8.49
C LYS A 84 -18.98 -34.57 8.35
N LYS A 85 -17.71 -34.91 8.14
CA LYS A 85 -17.24 -36.31 8.06
C LYS A 85 -17.53 -37.07 9.36
N LEU A 86 -17.19 -36.48 10.51
CA LEU A 86 -17.46 -37.07 11.84
C LEU A 86 -18.96 -37.28 12.10
N LYS A 87 -19.82 -36.35 11.64
CA LYS A 87 -21.28 -36.52 11.73
C LYS A 87 -21.79 -37.67 10.88
N LEU A 88 -21.21 -37.88 9.69
CA LEU A 88 -21.59 -38.98 8.80
C LEU A 88 -21.12 -40.33 9.33
N GLU A 89 -19.91 -40.41 9.88
CA GLU A 89 -19.43 -41.63 10.54
C GLU A 89 -20.28 -42.00 11.76
N LYS A 90 -20.62 -41.04 12.62
CA LYS A 90 -21.53 -41.28 13.75
C LYS A 90 -22.91 -41.79 13.32
N LYS A 91 -23.41 -41.37 12.15
CA LYS A 91 -24.66 -41.86 11.58
C LYS A 91 -24.55 -43.25 10.94
N ARG A 92 -23.35 -43.69 10.54
CA ARG A 92 -23.13 -45.03 9.98
C ARG A 92 -22.97 -46.11 11.05
N ILE A 93 -22.57 -45.72 12.26
CA ILE A 93 -22.33 -46.64 13.38
C ILE A 93 -23.61 -46.87 14.22
N LYS A 94 -24.64 -46.05 14.03
CA LYS A 94 -25.96 -46.18 14.68
C LYS A 94 -26.98 -46.77 13.72
#